data_AF-A0AAJ0HHP0-F1
#
_entry.id   AF-A0AAJ0HHP0-F1
#
_cell.length_a   1.000
_cell.length_b   1.000
_cell.length_c   1.000
_cell.angle_alpha   90.00
_cell.angle_beta   90.00
_cell.angle_gamma   90.00
#
_symmetry.space_group_name_H-M   'P 1'
#
loop_
_entity.id
_entity.type
_entity.pdbx_description
1 polymer ?
#
loop_
_entity_poly.entity_id
_entity_poly.type
_entity_poly.pdbx_seq_one_letter_code
_entity_poly.pdbx_strand_id
1 'polypeptide(L)' 'SVLTIMRKALPNSGAQGPARIAQDAKECMQRCVGEFISFVTSEAAEMVAKDKRTTVTGEDILEAFETLGLGNYKRYSKSS' A
#
# COMPACT_ATOMS: atom_id res chain seq x y z
N SER A 1 9.95 2.90 -8.71
CA SER A 1 10.48 2.20 -7.52
C SER A 1 9.99 2.89 -6.25
N VAL A 2 10.10 2.26 -5.07
CA VAL A 2 9.76 2.89 -3.78
C VAL A 2 10.45 4.26 -3.61
N LEU A 3 11.70 4.38 -4.05
CA LEU A 3 12.43 5.65 -4.04
C LEU A 3 11.74 6.76 -4.86
N THR A 4 11.17 6.43 -6.03
CA THR A 4 10.41 7.40 -6.85
C THR A 4 9.17 7.89 -6.10
N ILE A 5 8.46 6.98 -5.43
CA ILE A 5 7.25 7.31 -4.66
C ILE A 5 7.63 8.20 -3.48
N MET A 6 8.66 7.82 -2.72
CA MET A 6 9.16 8.62 -1.59
C MET A 6 9.56 10.03 -2.04
N ARG A 7 10.23 10.19 -3.19
CA ARG A 7 10.58 11.52 -3.72
C ARG A 7 9.36 12.37 -4.06
N LYS A 8 8.33 11.77 -4.66
CA LYS A 8 7.08 12.48 -5.00
C LYS A 8 6.32 12.96 -3.76
N ALA A 9 6.52 12.31 -2.62
CA ALA A 9 5.93 12.70 -1.34
C ALA A 9 6.73 13.82 -0.61
N LEU A 10 7.92 14.18 -1.10
CA LEU A 10 8.76 15.21 -0.52
C LEU A 10 8.63 16.53 -1.30
N PRO A 11 8.87 17.69 -0.65
CA PRO A 11 8.92 18.97 -1.35
C PRO A 11 10.00 18.96 -2.45
N ASN A 12 9.63 19.37 -3.66
CA ASN A 12 10.53 19.34 -4.81
C ASN A 12 11.68 20.37 -4.72
N SER A 13 11.54 21.39 -3.87
CA SER A 13 12.53 22.47 -3.74
C SER A 13 12.18 23.40 -2.57
N GLY A 14 12.87 23.21 -1.44
CA GLY A 14 13.04 24.27 -0.44
C GLY A 14 14.32 25.07 -0.71
N ALA A 15 14.64 26.05 0.15
CA ALA A 15 15.85 26.89 0.05
C ALA A 15 17.21 26.14 0.00
N GLN A 16 17.20 24.81 0.16
CA GLN A 16 18.37 23.93 0.30
C GLN A 16 18.46 22.87 -0.82
N GLY A 17 17.64 22.95 -1.88
CA GLY A 17 17.61 21.99 -2.98
C GLY A 17 16.73 20.74 -2.72
N PRO A 18 16.84 19.69 -3.56
CA PRO A 18 16.00 18.50 -3.45
C PRO A 18 16.29 17.72 -2.16
N ALA A 19 15.22 17.29 -1.48
CA ALA A 19 15.33 16.55 -0.22
C ALA A 19 16.13 15.25 -0.39
N ARG A 20 17.10 15.04 0.49
CA ARG A 20 17.92 13.82 0.53
C ARG A 20 17.17 12.75 1.33
N ILE A 21 17.16 11.51 0.81
CA ILE A 21 16.57 10.35 1.48
C ILE A 21 17.70 9.45 1.94
N ALA A 22 17.78 9.21 3.26
CA ALA A 22 18.75 8.31 3.88
C ALA A 22 18.59 6.87 3.36
N GLN A 23 19.68 6.09 3.36
CA GLN A 23 19.65 4.71 2.87
C GLN A 23 18.74 3.83 3.71
N ASP A 24 18.87 3.90 5.03
CA ASP A 24 18.05 3.15 5.99
C ASP A 24 16.55 3.41 5.81
N ALA A 25 16.18 4.65 5.49
CA ALA A 25 14.78 5.01 5.21
C ALA A 25 14.25 4.33 3.94
N LYS A 26 15.09 4.15 2.91
CA LYS A 26 14.69 3.41 1.69
C LYS A 26 14.48 1.93 1.99
N GLU A 27 15.37 1.34 2.78
CA GLU A 27 15.32 -0.08 3.14
C GLU A 27 14.12 -0.38 4.04
N CYS A 28 13.86 0.51 5.01
CA CYS A 28 12.66 0.47 5.83
C CYS A 28 11.40 0.49 4.95
N MET A 29 11.27 1.47 4.06
CA MET A 29 10.10 1.58 3.18
C MET A 29 9.92 0.39 2.23
N GLN A 30 11.01 -0.23 1.77
CA GLN A 30 10.94 -1.46 0.97
C GLN A 30 10.39 -2.64 1.77
N ARG A 31 10.76 -2.77 3.06
CA ARG A 31 10.19 -3.79 3.94
C ARG A 31 8.72 -3.49 4.25
N CYS A 32 8.42 -2.25 4.62
CA CYS A 32 7.05 -1.83 4.95
C CYS A 32 6.08 -2.05 3.80
N VAL A 33 6.47 -1.79 2.54
CA VAL A 33 5.58 -2.05 1.39
C VAL A 33 5.34 -3.54 1.17
N GLY A 34 6.35 -4.38 1.40
CA GLY A 34 6.21 -5.84 1.34
C GLY A 34 5.26 -6.34 2.42
N GLU A 35 5.48 -5.92 3.66
CA GLU A 35 4.61 -6.24 4.80
C GLU A 35 3.19 -5.74 4.59
N PHE A 36 3.02 -4.54 4.05
CA PHE A 36 1.69 -3.99 3.74
C PHE A 36 0.93 -4.84 2.71
N ILE A 37 1.60 -5.28 1.63
CA ILE A 37 1.00 -6.19 0.65
C ILE A 37 0.63 -7.51 1.33
N SER A 38 1.54 -8.11 2.09
CA SER A 38 1.28 -9.36 2.82
C SER A 38 0.11 -9.21 3.80
N PHE A 39 0.03 -8.12 4.53
CA PHE A 39 -1.04 -7.84 5.48
C PHE A 39 -2.41 -7.79 4.79
N VAL A 40 -2.56 -6.97 3.75
CA VAL A 40 -3.84 -6.81 3.04
C VAL A 40 -4.26 -8.10 2.33
N THR A 41 -3.31 -8.78 1.68
CA THR A 41 -3.59 -10.03 0.97
C THR A 41 -3.94 -11.16 1.93
N SER A 42 -3.39 -11.18 3.14
CA SER A 42 -3.74 -12.17 4.17
C SER A 42 -5.17 -11.99 4.66
N GLU A 43 -5.61 -10.75 4.90
CA GLU A 43 -7.01 -10.45 5.27
C GLU A 43 -7.98 -10.90 4.16
N ALA A 44 -7.69 -10.53 2.91
CA ALA A 44 -8.50 -10.95 1.76
C ALA A 44 -8.55 -12.48 1.60
N ALA A 45 -7.40 -13.16 1.79
CA ALA A 45 -7.34 -14.63 1.72
C ALA A 45 -8.16 -15.28 2.84
N GLU A 46 -8.19 -14.71 4.04
CA GLU A 46 -9.01 -15.21 5.15
C GLU A 46 -10.51 -15.09 4.83
N MET A 47 -10.95 -13.98 4.24
CA MET A 47 -12.33 -13.78 3.79
C MET A 47 -12.73 -14.81 2.72
N VAL A 48 -11.88 -14.97 1.70
CA VAL A 48 -12.08 -15.94 0.61
C VAL A 48 -12.16 -17.36 1.15
N ALA A 49 -11.31 -17.72 2.12
CA ALA A 49 -11.34 -19.02 2.77
C ALA A 49 -12.62 -19.24 3.59
N LYS A 50 -13.12 -18.21 4.30
CA LYS A 50 -14.42 -18.24 5.01
C LYS A 50 -15.58 -18.50 4.06
N ASP A 51 -15.51 -17.95 2.84
CA ASP A 51 -16.48 -18.15 1.77
C ASP A 51 -16.32 -19.49 1.01
N LYS A 52 -15.40 -20.36 1.43
CA LYS A 52 -15.05 -21.63 0.76
C LYS A 52 -14.58 -21.44 -0.69
N ARG A 53 -14.07 -20.25 -1.02
CA ARG A 53 -13.42 -19.94 -2.28
C ARG A 53 -11.92 -20.16 -2.13
N THR A 54 -11.22 -20.34 -3.26
CA THR A 54 -9.76 -20.52 -3.29
C THR A 54 -9.03 -19.42 -4.06
N THR A 55 -9.78 -18.52 -4.69
CA THR A 55 -9.27 -17.47 -5.56
C THR A 55 -9.62 -16.12 -4.97
N VAL A 56 -8.60 -15.31 -4.73
CA VAL A 56 -8.74 -13.91 -4.32
C VAL A 56 -8.99 -13.05 -5.56
N THR A 57 -10.06 -12.25 -5.54
CA THR A 57 -10.41 -11.30 -6.61
C THR A 57 -10.06 -9.85 -6.21
N GLY A 58 -10.23 -8.92 -7.14
CA GLY A 58 -10.07 -7.49 -6.85
C GLY A 58 -11.09 -6.98 -5.83
N GLU A 59 -12.33 -7.48 -5.86
CA GLU A 59 -13.36 -7.13 -4.88
C GLU A 59 -12.96 -7.53 -3.46
N ASP A 60 -12.39 -8.73 -3.28
CA ASP A 60 -11.93 -9.20 -1.97
C ASP A 60 -10.85 -8.27 -1.38
N ILE A 61 -9.95 -7.75 -2.22
CA ILE A 61 -8.93 -6.77 -1.79
C ILE A 61 -9.58 -5.43 -1.39
N LEU A 62 -10.58 -4.97 -2.13
CA LEU A 62 -11.32 -3.75 -1.79
C LEU A 62 -12.12 -3.89 -0.49
N GLU A 63 -12.61 -5.09 -0.19
CA GLU A 63 -13.32 -5.39 1.06
C GLU A 63 -12.36 -5.57 2.24
N ALA A 64 -11.19 -6.18 2.02
CA ALA A 64 -10.09 -6.18 2.98
C ALA A 64 -9.67 -4.76 3.36
N PHE A 65 -9.56 -3.83 2.39
CA PHE A 65 -9.28 -2.43 2.71
C PHE A 65 -10.35 -1.79 3.61
N GLU A 66 -11.64 -2.07 3.40
CA GLU A 66 -12.69 -1.56 4.29
C GLU A 66 -12.56 -2.13 5.71
N THR A 67 -12.37 -3.43 5.82
CA THR A 67 -12.26 -4.15 7.10
C THR A 67 -11.06 -3.70 7.91
N LEU A 68 -9.95 -3.38 7.24
CA LEU A 68 -8.72 -2.87 7.85
C LEU A 68 -8.78 -1.37 8.18
N GLY A 69 -9.90 -0.68 7.94
CA GLY A 69 -10.04 0.77 8.16
C GLY A 69 -9.33 1.62 7.09
N LEU A 70 -8.96 1.02 5.96
CA LEU A 70 -8.30 1.63 4.81
C LEU A 70 -9.29 1.93 3.65
N GLY A 71 -10.59 2.02 3.92
CA GLY A 71 -11.64 2.22 2.91
C GLY A 71 -11.46 3.43 1.99
N ASN A 72 -10.72 4.46 2.44
CA ASN A 72 -10.33 5.59 1.59
C ASN A 72 -9.56 5.16 0.32
N TYR A 73 -8.80 4.07 0.38
CA TYR A 73 -8.08 3.51 -0.75
C TYR A 73 -8.98 2.84 -1.79
N LYS A 74 -10.14 2.30 -1.38
CA LYS A 74 -11.18 1.80 -2.29
C LYS A 74 -11.78 2.91 -3.14
N ARG A 75 -12.00 4.09 -2.54
CA ARG A 75 -12.56 5.25 -3.24
C ARG A 75 -11.69 5.72 -4.41
N TYR A 76 -10.36 5.71 -4.23
CA TYR A 76 -9.43 6.04 -5.31
C TYR A 76 -9.46 5.02 -6.45
N SER A 77 -9.70 3.72 -6.16
CA SER A 77 -9.78 2.68 -7.20
C SER A 77 -11.05 2.76 -8.06
N LYS A 78 -12.14 3.34 -7.55
CA LYS A 78 -13.41 3.49 -8.30
C LYS A 78 -13.53 4.81 -9.07
N SER A 79 -12.56 5.71 -8.91
CA SER A 79 -12.54 7.06 -9.50
C SER A 79 -11.72 7.17 -10.79
N SER A 80 -11.28 6.04 -11.36
CA SER A 80 -10.43 6.01 -12.54
C SER A 80 -11.03 5.21 -13.69
#